data_AF-A0A5C1B715-F1
#
_entry.id   AF-A0A5C1B715-F1
#
_cell.length_a   1.000
_cell.length_b   1.000
_cell.length_c   1.000
_cell.angle_alpha   90.00
_cell.angle_beta   90.00
_cell.angle_gamma   90.00
#
_symmetry.space_group_name_H-M   'P 1'
#
loop_
_entity.id
_entity.type
_entity.pdbx_description
1 polymer ?
#
loop_
_entity_poly.entity_id
_entity_poly.type
_entity_poly.pdbx_seq_one_letter_code
_entity_poly.pdbx_strand_id
1 'polypeptide(L)'
;MKPAHRLPADTHGRGYLESRIAVDDGYIWPFDRPKMVSEGAITERMVEDIGALVNDGGEAAVVFLDDLTRLGWLPEQTRRCGARAFALFEAAHRKPRRRTTGNRSTVRRPDWRGQAACFVMLALPVALWARHLIASMA
;
A
#
# COMPACT_ATOMS: atom_id res chain seq x y z
N MET A 1 -46.59 -12.94 25.16
CA MET A 1 -45.55 -11.89 25.14
C MET A 1 -44.23 -12.53 25.61
N LYS A 2 -43.25 -12.64 24.71
CA LYS A 2 -41.90 -13.14 25.06
C LYS A 2 -41.11 -11.98 25.67
N PRO A 3 -40.47 -12.12 26.85
CA PRO A 3 -39.63 -11.04 27.35
C PRO A 3 -38.43 -10.88 26.41
N ALA A 4 -38.20 -9.64 25.96
CA ALA A 4 -37.01 -9.27 25.22
C ALA A 4 -35.80 -9.57 26.10
N HIS A 5 -34.94 -10.47 25.65
CA HIS A 5 -33.63 -10.72 26.23
C HIS A 5 -32.82 -9.42 26.12
N ARG A 6 -32.86 -8.59 27.17
CA ARG A 6 -31.90 -7.49 27.31
C ARG A 6 -30.53 -8.15 27.49
N LEU A 7 -29.69 -8.06 26.47
CA LEU A 7 -28.27 -8.35 26.62
C LEU A 7 -27.71 -7.36 27.66
N PRO A 8 -26.85 -7.79 28.59
CA PRO A 8 -26.19 -6.87 29.50
C PRO A 8 -25.39 -5.85 28.68
N ALA A 9 -25.53 -4.56 29.03
CA ALA A 9 -24.83 -3.42 28.40
C ALA A 9 -23.29 -3.54 28.49
N ASP A 10 -22.84 -4.54 29.21
CA ASP A 10 -21.51 -4.86 29.68
C ASP A 10 -20.77 -5.80 28.69
N THR A 11 -21.47 -6.36 27.70
CA THR A 11 -20.90 -7.36 26.77
C THR A 11 -19.97 -6.74 25.73
N HIS A 12 -20.08 -5.43 25.51
CA HIS A 12 -19.15 -4.69 24.68
C HIS A 12 -18.18 -3.97 25.62
N GLY A 13 -16.96 -4.50 25.77
CA GLY A 13 -15.91 -3.83 26.53
C GLY A 13 -15.75 -2.37 26.09
N ARG A 14 -15.14 -1.52 26.94
CA ARG A 14 -14.95 -0.07 26.72
C ARG A 14 -14.58 0.35 25.28
N GLY A 15 -13.99 -0.55 24.49
CA GLY A 15 -13.67 -0.32 23.09
C GLY A 15 -14.83 0.00 22.15
N TYR A 16 -16.09 -0.41 22.40
CA TYR A 16 -17.21 0.05 21.54
C TYR A 16 -17.50 1.54 21.73
N LEU A 17 -17.26 2.09 22.92
CA LEU A 17 -17.39 3.53 23.17
C LEU A 17 -16.31 4.33 22.45
N GLU A 18 -15.16 3.70 22.17
CA GLU A 18 -14.02 4.34 21.51
C GLU A 18 -14.08 4.27 19.98
N SER A 19 -15.05 3.54 19.42
CA SER A 19 -15.30 3.48 17.99
C SER A 19 -15.80 4.83 17.44
N ARG A 20 -15.65 5.03 16.12
CA ARG A 20 -16.13 6.23 15.43
C ARG A 20 -17.62 6.44 15.66
N ILE A 21 -18.00 7.69 15.88
CA ILE A 21 -19.39 8.12 15.99
C ILE A 21 -19.77 8.83 14.70
N ALA A 22 -20.87 8.42 14.08
CA ALA A 22 -21.45 9.11 12.93
C ALA A 22 -22.07 10.44 13.38
N VAL A 23 -21.79 11.50 12.61
CA VAL A 23 -22.35 12.85 12.76
C VAL A 23 -22.87 13.31 11.39
N ASP A 24 -23.61 14.42 11.35
CA ASP A 24 -24.27 14.89 10.13
C ASP A 24 -23.29 15.04 8.94
N ASP A 25 -22.05 15.48 9.20
CA ASP A 25 -21.01 15.71 8.19
C ASP A 25 -19.97 14.58 8.06
N GLY A 26 -20.21 13.41 8.66
CA GLY A 26 -19.31 12.26 8.54
C GLY A 26 -19.12 11.51 9.84
N TYR A 27 -17.87 11.35 10.28
CA TYR A 27 -17.57 10.63 11.51
C TYR A 27 -16.48 11.33 12.31
N ILE A 28 -16.60 11.23 13.62
CA ILE A 28 -15.61 11.73 14.57
C ILE A 28 -15.08 10.62 15.46
N TRP A 29 -13.85 10.81 15.96
CA TRP A 29 -13.32 10.02 17.05
C TRP A 29 -13.72 10.66 18.39
N PRO A 30 -14.44 9.95 19.28
CA PRO A 30 -14.99 10.55 20.50
C PRO A 30 -13.94 10.87 21.57
N PHE A 31 -12.76 10.27 21.48
CA PHE A 31 -11.67 10.46 22.45
C PHE A 31 -10.40 10.96 21.76
N ASP A 32 -9.56 11.67 22.50
CA ASP A 32 -8.21 12.01 22.05
C ASP A 32 -7.31 10.77 22.00
N ARG A 33 -6.27 10.78 21.16
CA ARG A 33 -5.33 9.66 20.97
C ARG A 33 -4.79 9.08 22.30
N PRO A 34 -4.31 9.87 23.27
CA PRO A 34 -3.78 9.33 24.52
C PRO A 34 -4.84 8.71 25.44
N LYS A 35 -6.12 9.05 25.25
CA LYS A 35 -7.24 8.59 26.08
C LYS A 35 -7.84 7.27 25.58
N MET A 36 -7.51 6.86 24.35
CA MET A 36 -7.97 5.59 23.78
C MET A 36 -7.24 4.40 24.42
N VAL A 37 -7.94 3.32 24.70
CA VAL A 37 -7.42 2.14 25.40
C VAL A 37 -7.58 0.88 24.56
N SER A 38 -8.66 0.81 23.78
CA SER A 38 -9.02 -0.31 22.94
C SER A 38 -8.06 -0.47 21.77
N GLU A 39 -7.41 -1.63 21.70
CA GLU A 39 -6.45 -1.93 20.65
C GLU A 39 -7.06 -1.83 19.24
N GLY A 40 -8.30 -2.31 19.07
CA GLY A 40 -9.01 -2.23 17.79
C GLY A 40 -9.24 -0.79 17.34
N ALA A 41 -9.84 0.03 18.20
CA ALA A 41 -10.12 1.45 17.90
C ALA A 41 -8.83 2.25 17.70
N ILE A 42 -7.80 2.01 18.52
CA ILE A 42 -6.47 2.61 18.35
C ILE A 42 -5.90 2.26 16.98
N THR A 43 -5.96 0.97 16.60
CA THR A 43 -5.41 0.50 15.32
C THR A 43 -6.13 1.14 14.13
N GLU A 44 -7.47 1.17 14.16
CA GLU A 44 -8.29 1.78 13.11
C GLU A 44 -7.97 3.27 12.94
N ARG A 45 -7.89 4.03 14.04
CA ARG A 45 -7.52 5.43 13.97
C ARG A 45 -6.09 5.64 13.49
N MET A 46 -5.14 4.81 13.92
CA MET A 46 -3.76 4.88 13.42
C MET A 46 -3.70 4.66 11.90
N VAL A 47 -4.54 3.78 11.33
CA VAL A 47 -4.64 3.61 9.86
C VAL A 47 -5.08 4.90 9.17
N GLU A 48 -6.05 5.62 9.74
CA GLU A 48 -6.49 6.92 9.21
C GLU A 48 -5.39 7.98 9.31
N ASP A 49 -4.70 8.06 10.45
CA ASP A 49 -3.58 8.97 10.66
C ASP A 49 -2.42 8.70 9.68
N ILE A 50 -2.08 7.42 9.44
CA ILE A 50 -1.09 7.02 8.42
C ILE A 50 -1.54 7.49 7.04
N GLY A 51 -2.82 7.29 6.70
CA GLY A 51 -3.37 7.75 5.43
C GLY A 51 -3.28 9.26 5.25
N ALA A 52 -3.58 10.03 6.30
CA ALA A 52 -3.42 11.49 6.28
C ALA A 52 -1.95 11.88 6.06
N LEU A 53 -1.01 11.30 6.81
CA LEU A 53 0.42 11.58 6.67
C LEU A 53 0.95 11.24 5.26
N VAL A 54 0.50 10.13 4.67
CA VAL A 54 0.86 9.76 3.30
C VAL A 54 0.30 10.76 2.29
N ASN A 55 -0.96 11.16 2.45
CA ASN A 55 -1.60 12.14 1.56
C ASN A 55 -0.92 13.52 1.65
N ASP A 56 -0.54 13.95 2.86
CA ASP A 56 0.14 15.22 3.09
C ASP A 56 1.56 15.23 2.51
N GLY A 57 2.27 14.09 2.57
CA GLY A 57 3.61 13.95 2.01
C GLY A 57 3.67 13.67 0.50
N GLY A 58 2.56 13.28 -0.12
CA GLY A 58 2.46 13.01 -1.56
C GLY A 58 3.16 11.72 -2.02
N GLU A 59 3.61 11.68 -3.28
CA GLU A 59 4.10 10.44 -3.93
C GLU A 59 5.37 9.84 -3.30
N ALA A 60 6.15 10.64 -2.58
CA ALA A 60 7.38 10.21 -1.92
C ALA A 60 7.25 10.11 -0.39
N ALA A 61 6.03 10.14 0.14
CA ALA A 61 5.81 10.09 1.58
C ALA A 61 6.36 8.79 2.18
N VAL A 62 7.28 8.92 3.14
CA VAL A 62 7.76 7.81 3.97
C VAL A 62 7.33 8.09 5.40
N VAL A 63 6.41 7.29 5.91
CA VAL A 63 5.83 7.44 7.26
C VAL A 63 6.42 6.38 8.18
N PHE A 64 6.86 6.80 9.35
CA PHE A 64 7.47 5.96 10.38
C PHE A 64 6.64 5.94 11.67
N LEU A 65 6.94 5.00 12.56
CA LEU A 65 6.30 4.94 13.89
C LEU A 65 6.51 6.23 14.70
N ASP A 66 7.65 6.92 14.53
CA ASP A 66 7.94 8.17 15.23
C ASP A 66 6.97 9.30 14.82
N ASP A 67 6.48 9.28 13.58
CA ASP A 67 5.49 10.26 13.11
C ASP A 67 4.14 10.09 13.83
N LEU A 68 3.76 8.86 14.17
CA LEU A 68 2.58 8.61 15.00
C LEU A 68 2.76 9.19 16.42
N THR A 69 3.96 9.07 16.99
CA THR A 69 4.24 9.68 18.30
C THR A 69 4.20 11.21 18.22
N ARG A 70 4.66 11.83 17.12
CA ARG A 70 4.53 13.28 16.89
C ARG A 70 3.07 13.75 16.77
N LEU A 71 2.18 12.90 16.26
CA LEU A 71 0.73 13.15 16.23
C LEU A 71 0.04 13.04 17.61
N GLY A 72 0.79 12.65 18.65
CA GLY A 72 0.32 12.52 20.02
C GLY A 72 -0.10 11.11 20.43
N TRP A 73 0.28 10.07 19.67
CA TRP A 73 0.14 8.69 20.14
C TRP A 73 1.15 8.38 21.24
N LEU A 74 0.72 7.67 22.29
CA LEU A 74 1.62 7.25 23.35
C LEU A 74 2.59 6.18 22.83
N PRO A 75 3.88 6.20 23.23
CA PRO A 75 4.87 5.22 22.77
C PRO A 75 4.47 3.76 23.00
N GLU A 76 3.72 3.47 24.07
CA GLU A 76 3.19 2.12 24.34
C GLU A 76 2.11 1.71 23.34
N GLN A 77 1.20 2.63 22.99
CA GLN A 77 0.16 2.38 22.00
C GLN A 77 0.79 2.15 20.61
N THR A 78 1.78 2.97 20.23
CA THR A 78 2.50 2.84 18.96
C THR A 78 3.24 1.50 18.86
N ARG A 79 3.90 1.06 19.94
CA ARG A 79 4.59 -0.25 19.98
C ARG A 79 3.63 -1.43 19.83
N ARG A 80 2.47 -1.37 20.50
CA ARG A 80 1.47 -2.45 20.47
C ARG A 80 0.69 -2.52 19.16
N CYS A 81 0.23 -1.38 18.65
CA CYS A 81 -0.73 -1.31 17.55
C CYS A 81 -0.13 -0.89 16.21
N GLY A 82 0.99 -0.16 16.21
CA GLY A 82 1.48 0.55 15.02
C GLY A 82 1.84 -0.39 13.86
N ALA A 83 2.52 -1.50 14.14
CA ALA A 83 2.86 -2.49 13.11
C ALA A 83 1.62 -3.07 12.42
N ARG A 84 0.56 -3.36 13.20
CA ARG A 84 -0.71 -3.85 12.68
C ARG A 84 -1.43 -2.79 11.84
N ALA A 85 -1.41 -1.53 12.30
CA ALA A 85 -2.00 -0.42 11.56
C ALA A 85 -1.30 -0.22 10.19
N PHE A 86 0.03 -0.22 10.13
CA PHE A 86 0.77 -0.16 8.86
C PHE A 86 0.41 -1.32 7.93
N ALA A 87 0.34 -2.55 8.44
CA ALA A 87 -0.01 -3.71 7.64
C ALA A 87 -1.43 -3.62 7.06
N LEU A 88 -2.39 -3.12 7.83
CA LEU A 88 -3.77 -2.90 7.38
C LEU A 88 -3.85 -1.77 6.34
N PHE A 89 -3.15 -0.65 6.58
CA PHE A 89 -3.06 0.44 5.63
C PHE A 89 -2.47 -0.04 4.30
N GLU A 90 -1.35 -0.76 4.34
CA GLU A 90 -0.72 -1.32 3.14
C GLU A 90 -1.65 -2.30 2.44
N ALA A 91 -2.32 -3.21 3.16
CA ALA A 91 -3.24 -4.17 2.56
C ALA A 91 -4.42 -3.49 1.83
N ALA A 92 -4.95 -2.40 2.39
CA ALA A 92 -6.04 -1.63 1.79
C ALA A 92 -5.59 -0.79 0.57
N HIS A 93 -4.36 -0.27 0.60
CA HIS A 93 -3.84 0.64 -0.44
C HIS A 93 -2.90 -0.05 -1.43
N ARG A 94 -2.63 -1.34 -1.26
CA ARG A 94 -1.92 -2.15 -2.24
C ARG A 94 -2.76 -2.13 -3.50
N LYS A 95 -2.34 -1.33 -4.49
CA LYS A 95 -2.90 -1.36 -5.84
C LYS A 95 -3.09 -2.84 -6.19
N PRO A 96 -4.29 -3.28 -6.58
CA PRO A 96 -4.44 -4.66 -7.02
C PRO A 96 -3.39 -4.83 -8.10
N ARG A 97 -2.38 -5.68 -7.85
CA ARG A 97 -1.60 -6.25 -8.95
C ARG A 97 -2.67 -6.69 -9.90
N ARG A 98 -2.81 -6.02 -11.06
CA ARG A 98 -3.77 -6.41 -12.08
C ARG A 98 -3.58 -7.92 -12.17
N ARG A 99 -4.51 -8.67 -11.58
CA ARG A 99 -4.72 -10.03 -11.97
C ARG A 99 -5.24 -9.79 -13.37
N THR A 100 -4.32 -9.81 -14.32
CA THR A 100 -4.64 -10.20 -15.66
C THR A 100 -5.28 -11.56 -15.44
N THR A 101 -6.59 -11.56 -15.26
CA THR A 101 -7.47 -12.72 -15.47
C THR A 101 -7.45 -12.95 -16.97
N GLY A 102 -6.25 -13.16 -17.49
CA GLY A 102 -5.98 -13.71 -18.79
C GLY A 102 -6.06 -15.19 -18.55
N ASN A 103 -7.09 -15.77 -19.14
CA ASN A 103 -7.23 -17.17 -19.42
C ASN A 103 -5.86 -17.87 -19.50
N ARG A 104 -5.66 -18.87 -18.66
CA ARG A 104 -4.42 -19.60 -18.48
C ARG A 104 -4.22 -20.56 -19.65
N SER A 105 -3.90 -20.02 -20.82
CA SER A 105 -3.35 -20.76 -21.96
C SER A 105 -2.66 -19.79 -22.92
N THR A 106 -1.56 -19.20 -22.49
CA THR A 106 -0.40 -18.92 -23.36
C THR A 106 0.71 -18.39 -22.46
N VAL A 107 1.57 -19.31 -22.00
CA VAL A 107 2.94 -18.95 -21.63
C VAL A 107 3.59 -18.48 -22.93
N ARG A 108 3.55 -17.18 -23.19
CA ARG A 108 4.32 -16.58 -24.29
C ARG A 108 5.77 -16.63 -23.86
N ARG A 109 6.45 -17.71 -24.26
CA ARG A 109 7.91 -17.82 -24.12
C ARG A 109 8.55 -16.59 -24.79
N PRO A 110 9.67 -16.08 -24.28
CA PRO A 110 10.43 -15.06 -24.98
C PRO A 110 10.88 -15.64 -26.32
N ASP A 111 10.31 -15.11 -27.41
CA ASP A 111 10.65 -15.50 -28.77
C ASP A 111 12.05 -14.98 -29.08
N TRP A 112 13.07 -15.82 -28.87
CA TRP A 112 14.48 -15.60 -29.23
C TRP A 112 14.68 -15.14 -30.69
N ARG A 113 13.66 -15.36 -31.55
CA ARG A 113 13.60 -14.89 -32.94
C ARG A 113 13.61 -13.36 -33.09
N GLY A 114 13.10 -12.61 -32.10
CA GLY A 114 13.13 -11.15 -32.12
C GLY A 114 14.54 -10.56 -31.90
N GLN A 115 15.39 -11.25 -31.13
CA GLN A 115 16.77 -10.81 -30.87
C GLN A 115 17.72 -11.08 -32.04
N ALA A 116 17.44 -12.09 -32.87
CA ALA A 116 18.27 -12.38 -34.05
C ALA A 116 18.20 -11.28 -35.13
N ALA A 117 17.05 -10.58 -35.26
CA ALA A 117 16.89 -9.53 -36.27
C ALA A 117 17.76 -8.29 -36.01
N CYS A 118 18.05 -7.97 -34.74
CA CYS A 118 18.89 -6.82 -34.40
C CYS A 118 20.38 -7.06 -34.70
N PHE A 119 20.87 -8.29 -34.61
CA PHE A 119 22.27 -8.60 -34.92
C PHE A 119 22.58 -8.61 -36.43
N VAL A 120 21.61 -8.96 -37.27
CA VAL A 120 21.81 -8.98 -38.74
C VAL A 120 21.82 -7.56 -39.33
N MET A 121 21.05 -6.61 -38.77
CA MET A 121 21.04 -5.22 -39.28
C MET A 121 22.30 -4.41 -38.93
N LEU A 122 23.07 -4.80 -37.91
CA LEU A 122 24.30 -4.11 -37.51
C LEU A 122 25.57 -4.62 -38.21
N ALA A 123 25.54 -5.80 -38.85
CA ALA A 123 26.72 -6.39 -39.52
C ALA A 123 26.90 -5.93 -40.98
N LEU A 124 25.83 -5.51 -41.65
CA LEU A 124 25.88 -5.07 -43.05
C LEU A 124 26.64 -3.75 -43.30
N PRO A 125 26.60 -2.73 -42.42
CA PRO A 125 27.35 -1.48 -42.64
C PRO A 125 28.87 -1.68 -42.51
N VAL A 126 29.33 -2.54 -41.59
CA VAL A 126 30.77 -2.72 -41.30
C VAL A 126 31.50 -3.41 -42.45
N ALA A 127 30.87 -4.41 -43.08
CA ALA A 127 31.45 -5.10 -44.23
C ALA A 127 31.55 -4.21 -45.49
N LEU A 128 30.59 -3.29 -45.69
CA LEU A 128 30.59 -2.34 -46.79
C LEU A 128 31.69 -1.27 -46.66
N TRP A 129 31.93 -0.78 -45.43
CA TRP A 129 33.01 0.17 -45.15
C TRP A 129 34.41 -0.46 -45.28
N ALA A 130 34.60 -1.71 -44.84
CA ALA A 130 35.88 -2.40 -44.97
C ALA A 130 36.30 -2.60 -46.44
N ARG A 131 35.35 -2.94 -47.32
CA ARG A 131 35.61 -3.09 -48.76
C ARG A 131 35.97 -1.76 -49.42
N HIS A 132 35.38 -0.64 -48.98
CA HIS A 132 35.65 0.66 -49.56
C HIS A 132 37.07 1.16 -49.23
N LEU A 133 37.55 0.91 -48.01
CA LEU A 133 38.90 1.30 -47.59
C LEU A 133 40.01 0.50 -48.30
N ILE A 134 39.79 -0.80 -48.51
CA ILE A 134 40.77 -1.66 -49.21
C ILE A 134 40.90 -1.24 -50.69
N ALA A 135 39.80 -0.84 -51.34
CA ALA A 135 39.81 -0.40 -52.73
C ALA A 135 40.43 1.00 -52.96
N SER A 136 40.65 1.78 -51.90
CA SER A 136 41.23 3.14 -52.00
C SER A 136 42.74 3.18 -51.74
N MET A 137 43.35 2.04 -51.37
CA MET A 137 44.79 1.92 -51.10
C MET A 137 45.52 1.03 -52.11
N ALA A 138 44.82 0.51 -53.13
CA ALA A 138 45.38 -0.16 -54.31
C ALA A 138 45.36 0.80 -55.50
#